data_AF-A0A0D8J1B5-F1
#
_entry.id   AF-A0A0D8J1B5-F1
#
_cell.length_a   1.000
_cell.length_b   1.000
_cell.length_c   1.000
_cell.angle_alpha   90.00
_cell.angle_beta   90.00
_cell.angle_gamma   90.00
#
_symmetry.space_group_name_H-M   'P 1'
#
loop_
_entity.id
_entity.type
_entity.pdbx_description
1 polymer ?
#
loop_
_entity_poly.entity_id
_entity_poly.type
_entity_poly.pdbx_seq_one_letter_code
_entity_poly.pdbx_strand_id
1 'polypeptide(L)'
;MALDFLILYEHVVREYESILLLKAELARRGYTVELRQLLDRKKLKYFTLKKPKVLVSSCMYDDEAINSHVYNNIGVCNKVVNLHWEQMLSDTQEEGAWFNFGGNAKKCVQTCWGKRTQQRLVAHGMQEKNCPVTGAVMMDFLRPEFRGYFKDKAALCREHGLDPDKKLMLYISSFGYASMTEQEVKELSDMAGEDFTGFAGTNRTSMEQTLAWFDQYLAGHPEVQLVYRRHPSEWNSPALEALAQKRPNFRVIFADSVKQWIVAADQIFIWMSTAIAEVYFAGKSCRILRPVPIEHEYDPVIYKGADHITDYAAFAAAADAPDSAPFPIAKEVIEGYFDRSDTPAYVRMADLLEDVYKNPPRDQPFSPPFRPHFNLLKFCALIGVHMMYAVKFDPARLAGVAPGFADMASRIYGYIDKAHISKEEARAMEEKIARFVG
;
A
#
# COMPACT_ATOMS: atom_id res chain seq x y z
N MET A 1 25.75 16.83 -13.76
CA MET A 1 24.44 17.10 -14.39
C MET A 1 23.38 17.13 -13.32
N ALA A 2 22.44 18.08 -13.42
CA ALA A 2 21.27 18.12 -12.54
C ALA A 2 20.46 16.83 -12.71
N LEU A 3 19.78 16.42 -11.64
CA LEU A 3 18.91 15.25 -11.66
C LEU A 3 17.55 15.65 -12.26
N ASP A 4 16.95 14.82 -13.10
CA ASP A 4 15.63 15.16 -13.65
C ASP A 4 14.54 14.88 -12.61
N PHE A 5 14.53 13.66 -12.07
CA PHE A 5 13.55 13.21 -11.08
C PHE A 5 14.20 12.63 -9.82
N LEU A 6 13.76 13.11 -8.66
CA LEU A 6 13.98 12.43 -7.37
C LEU A 6 12.65 11.85 -6.91
N ILE A 7 12.57 10.52 -6.80
CA ILE A 7 11.39 9.84 -6.27
C ILE A 7 11.69 9.40 -4.84
N LEU A 8 10.89 9.89 -3.90
CA LEU A 8 10.93 9.51 -2.50
C LEU A 8 9.94 8.39 -2.23
N TYR A 9 10.35 7.40 -1.45
CA TYR A 9 9.49 6.31 -0.99
C TYR A 9 9.58 6.10 0.52
N GLU A 10 8.51 5.59 1.11
CA GLU A 10 8.47 5.28 2.56
C GLU A 10 8.59 3.79 2.81
N HIS A 11 7.77 2.99 2.13
CA HIS A 11 7.65 1.56 2.37
C HIS A 11 8.06 0.72 1.16
N VAL A 12 9.04 -0.17 1.34
CA VAL A 12 9.54 -1.03 0.25
C VAL A 12 8.43 -1.94 -0.28
N VAL A 13 7.70 -2.61 0.61
CA VAL A 13 6.65 -3.58 0.27
C VAL A 13 5.50 -2.95 -0.51
N ARG A 14 5.15 -1.69 -0.22
CA ARG A 14 4.01 -1.00 -0.82
C ARG A 14 4.36 -0.29 -2.13
N GLU A 15 5.56 0.27 -2.21
CA GLU A 15 5.86 1.29 -3.23
C GLU A 15 6.98 0.87 -4.19
N TYR A 16 7.97 0.10 -3.72
CA TYR A 16 9.26 -0.01 -4.41
C TYR A 16 9.15 -0.66 -5.78
N GLU A 17 8.34 -1.72 -5.90
CA GLU A 17 8.07 -2.38 -7.18
C GLU A 17 7.47 -1.42 -8.23
N SER A 18 6.49 -0.62 -7.82
CA SER A 18 5.80 0.34 -8.69
C SER A 18 6.68 1.52 -9.10
N ILE A 19 7.47 2.08 -8.17
CA ILE A 19 8.37 3.21 -8.50
C ILE A 19 9.58 2.75 -9.30
N LEU A 20 9.99 1.48 -9.20
CA LEU A 20 11.00 0.90 -10.09
C LEU A 20 10.48 0.80 -11.53
N LEU A 21 9.22 0.39 -11.71
CA LEU A 21 8.57 0.40 -13.03
C LEU A 21 8.52 1.81 -13.61
N LEU A 22 8.13 2.81 -12.80
CA LEU A 22 8.12 4.20 -13.21
C LEU A 22 9.53 4.74 -13.54
N LYS A 23 10.53 4.37 -12.72
CA LYS A 23 11.94 4.70 -12.97
C LYS A 23 12.42 4.12 -14.30
N ALA A 24 12.10 2.86 -14.58
CA ALA A 24 12.51 2.19 -15.80
C ALA A 24 11.92 2.89 -17.04
N GLU A 25 10.64 3.26 -16.99
CA GLU A 25 9.99 3.98 -18.09
C GLU A 25 10.57 5.39 -18.31
N LEU A 26 10.79 6.15 -17.24
CA LEU A 26 11.43 7.47 -17.34
C LEU A 26 12.88 7.38 -17.87
N ALA A 27 13.65 6.38 -17.41
CA ALA A 27 15.01 6.15 -17.87
C ALA A 27 15.04 5.78 -19.35
N ARG A 28 14.09 4.96 -19.81
CA ARG A 28 13.92 4.62 -21.23
C ARG A 28 13.64 5.84 -22.10
N ARG A 29 12.90 6.82 -21.58
CA ARG A 29 12.66 8.14 -22.22
C ARG A 29 13.85 9.10 -22.16
N GLY A 30 14.97 8.69 -21.56
CA GLY A 30 16.21 9.47 -21.49
C GLY A 30 16.36 10.34 -20.24
N TYR A 31 15.52 10.16 -19.22
CA TYR A 31 15.60 10.95 -17.98
C TYR A 31 16.49 10.31 -16.92
N THR A 32 17.18 11.16 -16.16
CA THR A 32 17.92 10.74 -14.98
C THR A 32 17.01 10.66 -13.76
N VAL A 33 16.95 9.49 -13.12
CA VAL A 33 16.08 9.22 -11.97
C VAL A 33 16.88 8.62 -10.82
N GLU A 34 16.74 9.17 -9.62
CA GLU A 34 17.25 8.55 -8.38
C GLU A 34 16.06 8.24 -7.45
N LEU A 35 16.04 7.03 -6.87
CA LEU A 35 15.12 6.66 -5.80
C LEU A 35 15.80 6.86 -4.44
N ARG A 36 15.08 7.41 -3.47
CA ARG A 36 15.55 7.56 -2.09
C ARG A 36 14.45 7.26 -1.09
N GLN A 37 14.82 6.58 -0.01
CA GLN A 37 13.92 6.43 1.13
C GLN A 37 13.79 7.79 1.83
N LEU A 38 12.57 8.17 2.21
CA LEU A 38 12.25 9.49 2.76
C LEU A 38 13.05 9.86 4.02
N LEU A 39 13.35 8.88 4.86
CA LEU A 39 14.15 9.00 6.08
C LEU A 39 15.64 8.66 5.85
N ASP A 40 16.11 8.39 4.63
CA ASP A 40 17.56 8.28 4.33
C ASP A 40 18.28 9.58 4.73
N ARG A 41 19.58 9.45 5.02
CA ARG A 41 20.47 10.57 5.30
C ARG A 41 20.38 11.61 4.18
N LYS A 42 20.16 12.87 4.57
CA LYS A 42 19.99 13.98 3.62
C LYS A 42 21.28 14.23 2.86
N LYS A 43 21.17 14.37 1.54
CA LYS A 43 22.33 14.48 0.65
C LYS A 43 22.46 15.92 0.16
N LEU A 44 23.46 16.64 0.68
CA LEU A 44 23.73 18.04 0.34
C LEU A 44 23.87 18.29 -1.17
N LYS A 45 24.32 17.28 -1.95
CA LYS A 45 24.39 17.35 -3.41
C LYS A 45 23.05 17.73 -4.07
N TYR A 46 21.91 17.41 -3.46
CA TYR A 46 20.58 17.75 -4.01
C TYR A 46 20.18 19.21 -3.77
N PHE A 47 20.92 19.96 -2.96
CA PHE A 47 20.73 21.40 -2.81
C PHE A 47 21.54 22.19 -3.86
N THR A 48 22.51 21.54 -4.51
CA THR A 48 23.49 22.18 -5.40
C THR A 48 23.63 21.40 -6.72
N LEU A 49 24.70 20.61 -6.87
CA LEU A 49 25.18 20.02 -8.13
C LEU A 49 24.21 19.02 -8.78
N LYS A 50 23.38 18.36 -7.97
CA LYS A 50 22.40 17.36 -8.38
C LYS A 50 20.98 17.77 -7.99
N LYS A 51 20.68 19.06 -7.89
CA LYS A 51 19.32 19.52 -7.55
C LYS A 51 18.30 18.93 -8.55
N PRO A 52 17.29 18.17 -8.08
CA PRO A 52 16.30 17.60 -8.96
C PRO A 52 15.37 18.68 -9.52
N LYS A 53 14.94 18.52 -10.78
CA LYS A 53 13.95 19.42 -11.40
C LYS A 53 12.52 19.11 -10.95
N VAL A 54 12.21 17.85 -10.69
CA VAL A 54 10.92 17.39 -10.19
C VAL A 54 11.15 16.48 -8.98
N LEU A 55 10.37 16.70 -7.91
CA LEU A 55 10.31 15.78 -6.77
C LEU A 55 8.98 15.03 -6.79
N VAL A 56 9.08 13.72 -6.68
CA VAL A 56 7.94 12.82 -6.55
C VAL A 56 7.93 12.26 -5.13
N SER A 57 6.79 12.33 -4.45
CA SER A 57 6.60 11.88 -3.07
C SER A 57 5.54 10.79 -2.97
N SER A 58 5.68 9.93 -1.96
CA SER A 58 4.72 8.90 -1.56
C SER A 58 3.42 9.48 -1.01
N CYS A 59 3.56 10.48 -0.13
CA CYS A 59 2.47 11.24 0.47
C CYS A 59 2.83 12.73 0.58
N MET A 60 1.81 13.60 0.63
CA MET A 60 1.96 15.07 0.71
C MET A 60 0.65 15.72 1.15
N TYR A 61 0.29 15.56 2.43
CA TYR A 61 -1.03 15.99 2.94
C TYR A 61 -1.09 17.47 3.36
N ASP A 62 0.01 18.07 3.81
CA ASP A 62 0.04 19.42 4.38
C ASP A 62 1.38 20.16 4.19
N ASP A 63 1.50 21.33 4.81
CA ASP A 63 2.70 22.17 4.79
C ASP A 63 3.91 21.50 5.48
N GLU A 64 3.68 20.70 6.53
CA GLU A 64 4.75 19.97 7.20
C GLU A 64 5.29 18.85 6.30
N ALA A 65 4.42 18.18 5.54
CA ALA A 65 4.82 17.24 4.51
C ALA A 65 5.66 17.94 3.42
N ILE A 66 5.27 19.13 2.94
CA ILE A 66 6.10 19.90 1.99
C ILE A 66 7.47 20.20 2.59
N ASN A 67 7.50 20.65 3.84
CA ASN A 67 8.75 20.98 4.52
C ASN A 67 9.66 19.75 4.69
N SER A 68 9.10 18.63 5.18
CA SER A 68 9.80 17.38 5.45
C SER A 68 10.22 16.63 4.19
N HIS A 69 9.36 16.55 3.17
CA HIS A 69 9.56 15.73 1.98
C HIS A 69 10.30 16.50 0.90
N VAL A 70 10.01 17.78 0.71
CA VAL A 70 10.63 18.61 -0.33
C VAL A 70 11.79 19.41 0.24
N TYR A 71 11.51 20.38 1.11
CA TYR A 71 12.49 21.39 1.50
C TYR A 71 13.70 20.78 2.22
N ASN A 72 13.48 19.89 3.17
CA ASN A 72 14.53 19.22 3.93
C ASN A 72 15.34 18.19 3.11
N ASN A 73 14.88 17.81 1.91
CA ASN A 73 15.63 16.92 1.02
C ASN A 73 16.37 17.66 -0.09
N ILE A 74 15.79 18.73 -0.64
CA ILE A 74 16.27 19.37 -1.88
C ILE A 74 16.16 20.91 -1.91
N GLY A 75 15.66 21.53 -0.83
CA GLY A 75 15.32 22.96 -0.77
C GLY A 75 14.04 23.29 -1.55
N VAL A 76 13.88 24.57 -1.93
CA VAL A 76 12.69 25.03 -2.66
C VAL A 76 12.60 24.35 -4.04
N CYS A 77 11.45 23.75 -4.32
CA CYS A 77 11.08 23.17 -5.61
C CYS A 77 9.58 23.30 -5.85
N ASN A 78 9.18 23.94 -6.95
CA ASN A 78 7.76 24.17 -7.27
C ASN A 78 7.14 23.05 -8.12
N LYS A 79 7.93 22.05 -8.52
CA LYS A 79 7.49 20.90 -9.32
C LYS A 79 7.43 19.67 -8.42
N VAL A 80 6.34 19.57 -7.68
CA VAL A 80 6.10 18.51 -6.68
C VAL A 80 4.90 17.68 -7.12
N VAL A 81 5.12 16.38 -7.24
CA VAL A 81 4.08 15.39 -7.57
C VAL A 81 3.95 14.42 -6.41
N ASN A 82 2.74 14.25 -5.91
CA ASN A 82 2.41 13.25 -4.91
C ASN A 82 1.73 12.06 -5.60
N LEU A 83 2.29 10.88 -5.45
CA LEU A 83 1.71 9.63 -5.94
C LEU A 83 0.44 9.25 -5.17
N HIS A 84 0.27 9.80 -3.95
CA HIS A 84 -0.93 9.66 -3.14
C HIS A 84 -1.30 8.18 -2.95
N TRP A 85 -0.43 7.44 -2.26
CA TRP A 85 -0.53 5.99 -2.16
C TRP A 85 -1.74 5.46 -1.39
N GLU A 86 -2.43 6.30 -0.61
CA GLU A 86 -3.65 5.93 0.13
C GLU A 86 -4.84 6.73 -0.37
N GLN A 87 -5.75 6.08 -1.12
CA GLN A 87 -6.92 6.73 -1.71
C GLN A 87 -8.23 6.01 -1.37
N MET A 88 -8.18 4.81 -0.80
CA MET A 88 -9.36 4.01 -0.49
C MET A 88 -9.76 4.18 0.97
N LEU A 89 -10.91 4.81 1.17
CA LEU A 89 -11.37 5.30 2.46
C LEU A 89 -12.84 4.90 2.69
N SER A 90 -13.34 4.97 3.92
CA SER A 90 -14.78 5.01 4.20
C SER A 90 -15.37 6.38 3.87
N ASP A 91 -16.70 6.51 3.82
CA ASP A 91 -17.33 7.81 3.55
C ASP A 91 -17.06 8.83 4.67
N THR A 92 -17.08 8.39 5.93
CA THR A 92 -16.65 9.21 7.08
C THR A 92 -15.21 9.72 6.92
N GLN A 93 -14.29 8.86 6.47
CA GLN A 93 -12.91 9.25 6.21
C GLN A 93 -12.78 10.19 5.00
N GLU A 94 -13.58 10.01 3.95
CA GLU A 94 -13.59 10.90 2.78
C GLU A 94 -14.03 12.33 3.13
N GLU A 95 -14.93 12.49 4.10
CA GLU A 95 -15.37 13.79 4.64
C GLU A 95 -14.34 14.40 5.62
N GLY A 96 -13.51 13.56 6.23
CA GLY A 96 -12.51 13.96 7.22
C GLY A 96 -11.41 14.85 6.64
N ALA A 97 -11.05 15.92 7.36
CA ALA A 97 -9.96 16.82 6.95
C ALA A 97 -8.60 16.10 6.90
N TRP A 98 -8.39 15.07 7.72
CA TRP A 98 -7.14 14.31 7.82
C TRP A 98 -6.74 13.61 6.52
N PHE A 99 -7.72 13.10 5.77
CA PHE A 99 -7.47 12.36 4.52
C PHE A 99 -7.54 13.25 3.27
N ASN A 100 -7.71 14.56 3.48
CA ASN A 100 -7.75 15.56 2.43
C ASN A 100 -6.54 16.51 2.56
N PHE A 101 -6.26 17.25 1.49
CA PHE A 101 -5.07 18.10 1.46
C PHE A 101 -5.29 19.42 2.19
N GLY A 102 -4.34 19.81 3.05
CA GLY A 102 -4.33 21.07 3.77
C GLY A 102 -3.29 22.06 3.22
N GLY A 103 -3.48 23.35 3.52
CA GLY A 103 -2.48 24.39 3.22
C GLY A 103 -2.02 24.44 1.77
N ASN A 104 -0.71 24.60 1.59
CA ASN A 104 -0.05 24.64 0.29
C ASN A 104 0.11 23.25 -0.35
N ALA A 105 -0.17 22.14 0.34
CA ALA A 105 -0.20 20.83 -0.30
C ALA A 105 -1.24 20.77 -1.44
N LYS A 106 -2.29 21.61 -1.37
CA LYS A 106 -3.27 21.77 -2.45
C LYS A 106 -2.69 22.32 -3.77
N LYS A 107 -1.49 22.91 -3.69
CA LYS A 107 -0.74 23.50 -4.82
C LYS A 107 0.26 22.52 -5.44
N CYS A 108 0.48 21.36 -4.82
CA CYS A 108 1.21 20.26 -5.43
C CYS A 108 0.31 19.51 -6.42
N VAL A 109 0.90 18.74 -7.34
CA VAL A 109 0.15 17.80 -8.18
C VAL A 109 -0.18 16.56 -7.35
N GLN A 110 -1.46 16.25 -7.19
CA GLN A 110 -2.02 15.15 -6.40
C GLN A 110 -2.63 14.12 -7.35
N THR A 111 -1.93 13.02 -7.61
CA THR A 111 -2.40 12.04 -8.61
C THR A 111 -3.58 11.23 -8.10
N CYS A 112 -4.53 10.95 -8.97
CA CYS A 112 -5.74 10.20 -8.65
C CYS A 112 -5.73 8.86 -9.37
N TRP A 113 -6.04 7.78 -8.63
CA TRP A 113 -6.21 6.46 -9.24
C TRP A 113 -7.44 6.39 -10.12
N GLY A 114 -8.50 7.14 -9.81
CA GLY A 114 -9.74 7.17 -10.59
C GLY A 114 -10.48 8.50 -10.51
N LYS A 115 -11.55 8.61 -11.31
CA LYS A 115 -12.35 9.84 -11.43
C LYS A 115 -13.10 10.20 -10.14
N ARG A 116 -13.54 9.20 -9.36
CA ARG A 116 -14.22 9.43 -8.07
C ARG A 116 -13.29 10.10 -7.06
N THR A 117 -12.05 9.65 -6.96
CA THR A 117 -11.06 10.31 -6.10
C THR A 117 -10.77 11.74 -6.57
N GLN A 118 -10.64 11.97 -7.87
CA GLN A 118 -10.49 13.33 -8.40
C GLN A 118 -11.67 14.23 -8.00
N GLN A 119 -12.90 13.76 -8.19
CA GLN A 119 -14.12 14.49 -7.82
C GLN A 119 -14.15 14.81 -6.33
N ARG A 120 -13.84 13.85 -5.47
CA ARG A 120 -13.73 14.05 -4.02
C ARG A 120 -12.73 15.14 -3.68
N LEU A 121 -11.52 15.06 -4.23
CA LEU A 121 -10.47 16.03 -3.95
C LEU A 121 -10.84 17.45 -4.41
N VAL A 122 -11.47 17.57 -5.58
CA VAL A 122 -11.99 18.86 -6.07
C VAL A 122 -13.10 19.41 -5.16
N ALA A 123 -14.01 18.55 -4.70
CA ALA A 123 -15.05 18.94 -3.73
C ALA A 123 -14.44 19.45 -2.41
N HIS A 124 -13.26 18.95 -2.02
CA HIS A 124 -12.50 19.40 -0.86
C HIS A 124 -11.52 20.56 -1.16
N GLY A 125 -11.78 21.31 -2.23
CA GLY A 125 -11.12 22.57 -2.53
C GLY A 125 -9.77 22.44 -3.25
N MET A 126 -9.48 21.28 -3.84
CA MET A 126 -8.40 21.17 -4.82
C MET A 126 -8.79 21.80 -6.15
N GLN A 127 -7.82 22.38 -6.87
CA GLN A 127 -8.02 22.75 -8.26
C GLN A 127 -7.85 21.53 -9.17
N GLU A 128 -8.74 21.36 -10.15
CA GLU A 128 -8.73 20.21 -11.06
C GLU A 128 -7.40 20.05 -11.81
N LYS A 129 -6.75 21.16 -12.20
CA LYS A 129 -5.42 21.16 -12.83
C LYS A 129 -4.34 20.45 -11.98
N ASN A 130 -4.54 20.38 -10.67
CA ASN A 130 -3.62 19.74 -9.73
C ASN A 130 -4.04 18.31 -9.38
N CYS A 131 -5.14 17.79 -9.92
CA CYS A 131 -5.65 16.45 -9.60
C CYS A 131 -5.74 15.54 -10.84
N PRO A 132 -4.65 15.27 -11.57
CA PRO A 132 -4.73 14.42 -12.77
C PRO A 132 -5.10 12.97 -12.41
N VAL A 133 -5.95 12.35 -13.23
CA VAL A 133 -6.23 10.90 -13.15
C VAL A 133 -5.17 10.15 -13.95
N THR A 134 -4.38 9.32 -13.29
CA THR A 134 -3.28 8.55 -13.92
C THR A 134 -3.51 7.04 -13.86
N GLY A 135 -4.45 6.58 -13.04
CA GLY A 135 -4.52 5.18 -12.65
C GLY A 135 -3.54 4.83 -11.54
N ALA A 136 -3.64 3.58 -11.09
CA ALA A 136 -2.89 3.02 -10.00
C ALA A 136 -1.72 2.17 -10.54
N VAL A 137 -0.48 2.66 -10.45
CA VAL A 137 0.71 2.00 -11.06
C VAL A 137 0.88 0.54 -10.59
N MET A 138 0.55 0.24 -9.33
CA MET A 138 0.63 -1.12 -8.79
C MET A 138 -0.31 -2.12 -9.47
N MET A 139 -1.36 -1.65 -10.15
CA MET A 139 -2.30 -2.51 -10.88
C MET A 139 -1.73 -2.94 -12.25
N ASP A 140 -0.73 -2.23 -12.78
CA ASP A 140 -0.18 -2.55 -14.10
C ASP A 140 0.45 -3.95 -14.16
N PHE A 141 1.01 -4.43 -13.05
CA PHE A 141 1.57 -5.78 -12.93
C PHE A 141 0.54 -6.91 -13.15
N LEU A 142 -0.75 -6.60 -13.12
CA LEU A 142 -1.84 -7.55 -13.37
C LEU A 142 -2.36 -7.50 -14.81
N ARG A 143 -1.86 -6.56 -15.61
CA ARG A 143 -2.29 -6.41 -17.00
C ARG A 143 -1.67 -7.49 -17.91
N PRO A 144 -2.27 -7.75 -19.08
CA PRO A 144 -1.73 -8.72 -20.04
C PRO A 144 -0.27 -8.49 -20.43
N GLU A 145 0.18 -7.23 -20.47
CA GLU A 145 1.56 -6.83 -20.79
C GLU A 145 2.58 -7.37 -19.76
N PHE A 146 2.13 -7.67 -18.54
CA PHE A 146 2.94 -8.25 -17.46
C PHE A 146 2.73 -9.76 -17.28
N ARG A 147 2.14 -10.45 -18.27
CA ARG A 147 1.97 -11.90 -18.23
C ARG A 147 3.34 -12.60 -18.06
N GLY A 148 3.44 -13.47 -17.06
CA GLY A 148 4.68 -14.14 -16.68
C GLY A 148 5.55 -13.38 -15.68
N TYR A 149 5.11 -12.19 -15.21
CA TYR A 149 5.79 -11.48 -14.12
C TYR A 149 5.69 -12.23 -12.79
N PHE A 150 4.51 -12.80 -12.51
CA PHE A 150 4.26 -13.64 -11.35
C PHE A 150 4.49 -15.12 -11.69
N LYS A 151 4.92 -15.90 -10.69
CA LYS A 151 5.05 -17.36 -10.75
C LYS A 151 3.68 -17.97 -11.08
N ASP A 152 3.68 -19.08 -11.82
CA ASP A 152 2.46 -19.87 -11.99
C ASP A 152 2.08 -20.62 -10.70
N LYS A 153 0.85 -21.14 -10.65
CA LYS A 153 0.32 -21.89 -9.50
C LYS A 153 1.24 -23.05 -9.11
N ALA A 154 1.76 -23.80 -10.08
CA ALA A 154 2.52 -25.00 -9.81
C ALA A 154 3.89 -24.68 -9.18
N ALA A 155 4.58 -23.67 -9.70
CA ALA A 155 5.83 -23.16 -9.13
C ALA A 155 5.62 -22.59 -7.73
N LEU A 156 4.57 -21.76 -7.54
CA LEU A 156 4.25 -21.19 -6.24
C LEU A 156 3.87 -22.27 -5.22
N CYS A 157 3.09 -23.27 -5.61
CA CYS A 157 2.72 -24.37 -4.72
C CYS A 157 3.94 -25.18 -4.28
N ARG A 158 4.82 -25.55 -5.22
CA ARG A 158 6.05 -26.30 -4.90
C ARG A 158 6.96 -25.55 -3.93
N GLU A 159 7.11 -24.24 -4.13
CA GLU A 159 7.94 -23.39 -3.26
C GLU A 159 7.44 -23.35 -1.81
N HIS A 160 6.12 -23.38 -1.61
CA HIS A 160 5.48 -23.30 -0.30
C HIS A 160 5.02 -24.64 0.27
N GLY A 161 5.40 -25.77 -0.34
CA GLY A 161 5.01 -27.11 0.13
C GLY A 161 3.51 -27.38 0.04
N LEU A 162 2.85 -26.77 -0.94
CA LEU A 162 1.45 -27.00 -1.32
C LEU A 162 1.39 -27.97 -2.49
N ASP A 163 0.23 -28.61 -2.68
CA ASP A 163 -0.01 -29.54 -3.78
C ASP A 163 -0.52 -28.76 -5.01
N PRO A 164 0.19 -28.78 -6.15
CA PRO A 164 -0.22 -28.04 -7.35
C PRO A 164 -1.51 -28.59 -7.99
N ASP A 165 -1.85 -29.86 -7.74
CA ASP A 165 -3.00 -30.53 -8.35
C ASP A 165 -4.30 -30.31 -7.55
N LYS A 166 -4.19 -29.83 -6.30
CA LYS A 166 -5.33 -29.47 -5.45
C LYS A 166 -5.91 -28.12 -5.80
N LYS A 167 -7.19 -27.93 -5.50
CA LYS A 167 -7.85 -26.62 -5.61
C LYS A 167 -7.25 -25.67 -4.57
N LEU A 168 -6.69 -24.56 -5.02
CA LEU A 168 -6.08 -23.53 -4.19
C LEU A 168 -7.08 -22.43 -3.91
N MET A 169 -7.63 -22.43 -2.70
CA MET A 169 -8.39 -21.29 -2.17
C MET A 169 -7.44 -20.28 -1.55
N LEU A 170 -7.68 -19.00 -1.82
CA LEU A 170 -7.00 -17.89 -1.17
C LEU A 170 -8.01 -17.12 -0.32
N TYR A 171 -7.67 -16.90 0.95
CA TYR A 171 -8.38 -15.96 1.79
C TYR A 171 -7.50 -14.74 2.06
N ILE A 172 -7.98 -13.55 1.68
CA ILE A 172 -7.32 -12.27 1.96
C ILE A 172 -7.99 -11.66 3.19
N SER A 173 -7.28 -11.68 4.31
CA SER A 173 -7.79 -11.17 5.58
C SER A 173 -7.42 -9.70 5.81
N SER A 174 -8.06 -9.09 6.81
CA SER A 174 -7.70 -7.76 7.30
C SER A 174 -8.03 -7.59 8.79
N PHE A 175 -7.80 -8.62 9.61
CA PHE A 175 -8.20 -8.63 11.03
C PHE A 175 -7.16 -7.97 11.94
N GLY A 176 -6.70 -6.77 11.58
CA GLY A 176 -5.61 -6.06 12.28
C GLY A 176 -5.89 -5.81 13.78
N TYR A 177 -7.16 -5.68 14.16
CA TYR A 177 -7.57 -5.42 15.55
C TYR A 177 -7.88 -6.71 16.32
N ALA A 178 -8.01 -7.86 15.65
CA ALA A 178 -8.41 -9.10 16.31
C ALA A 178 -7.35 -9.61 17.31
N SER A 179 -6.08 -9.35 17.02
CA SER A 179 -4.95 -9.72 17.87
C SER A 179 -4.59 -8.67 18.93
N MET A 180 -5.22 -7.49 18.92
CA MET A 180 -4.94 -6.43 19.89
C MET A 180 -5.63 -6.72 21.22
N THR A 181 -4.90 -6.47 22.32
CA THR A 181 -5.43 -6.44 23.68
C THR A 181 -6.37 -5.25 23.88
N GLU A 182 -7.21 -5.28 24.91
CA GLU A 182 -8.08 -4.15 25.25
C GLU A 182 -7.28 -2.88 25.55
N GLN A 183 -6.10 -3.02 26.17
CA GLN A 183 -5.20 -1.90 26.44
C GLN A 183 -4.65 -1.29 25.15
N GLU A 184 -4.18 -2.10 24.21
CA GLU A 184 -3.67 -1.61 22.92
C GLU A 184 -4.76 -0.90 22.11
N VAL A 185 -6.00 -1.43 22.13
CA VAL A 185 -7.14 -0.75 21.50
C VAL A 185 -7.40 0.58 22.17
N LYS A 186 -7.41 0.64 23.51
CA LYS A 186 -7.61 1.89 24.25
C LYS A 186 -6.52 2.92 23.93
N GLU A 187 -5.26 2.52 23.93
CA GLU A 187 -4.13 3.41 23.61
C GLU A 187 -4.23 3.95 22.18
N LEU A 188 -4.59 3.11 21.22
CA LEU A 188 -4.83 3.52 19.84
C LEU A 188 -6.02 4.48 19.74
N SER A 189 -7.11 4.22 20.45
CA SER A 189 -8.28 5.10 20.50
C SER A 189 -7.92 6.48 21.07
N ASP A 190 -7.18 6.50 22.18
CA ASP A 190 -6.72 7.74 22.83
C ASP A 190 -5.79 8.56 21.89
N MET A 191 -4.93 7.88 21.12
CA MET A 191 -4.04 8.51 20.14
C MET A 191 -4.77 9.06 18.91
N ALA A 192 -5.79 8.35 18.43
CA ALA A 192 -6.57 8.75 17.25
C ALA A 192 -7.67 9.75 17.58
N GLY A 193 -8.09 9.83 18.85
CA GLY A 193 -9.26 10.61 19.25
C GLY A 193 -10.59 9.98 18.81
N GLU A 194 -10.62 8.67 18.57
CA GLU A 194 -11.77 7.90 18.07
C GLU A 194 -11.85 6.55 18.81
N ASP A 195 -13.05 6.07 19.12
CA ASP A 195 -13.22 4.80 19.85
C ASP A 195 -13.28 3.58 18.90
N PHE A 196 -12.20 2.80 18.86
CA PHE A 196 -12.13 1.56 18.06
C PHE A 196 -12.62 0.30 18.78
N THR A 197 -13.21 0.40 19.98
CA THR A 197 -13.62 -0.77 20.77
C THR A 197 -14.63 -1.64 20.01
N GLY A 198 -15.63 -1.01 19.37
CA GLY A 198 -16.63 -1.71 18.55
C GLY A 198 -15.99 -2.45 17.38
N PHE A 199 -15.16 -1.75 16.60
CA PHE A 199 -14.46 -2.32 15.45
C PHE A 199 -13.55 -3.49 15.84
N ALA A 200 -12.84 -3.39 16.97
CA ALA A 200 -12.05 -4.48 17.50
C ALA A 200 -12.92 -5.71 17.84
N GLY A 201 -14.10 -5.51 18.41
CA GLY A 201 -15.09 -6.57 18.62
C GLY A 201 -15.55 -7.24 17.32
N THR A 202 -15.86 -6.43 16.31
CA THR A 202 -16.24 -6.89 14.96
C THR A 202 -15.12 -7.70 14.31
N ASN A 203 -13.86 -7.26 14.42
CA ASN A 203 -12.68 -7.99 13.94
C ASN A 203 -12.54 -9.36 14.62
N ARG A 204 -12.60 -9.41 15.96
CA ARG A 204 -12.43 -10.65 16.74
C ARG A 204 -13.51 -11.68 16.38
N THR A 205 -14.77 -11.26 16.40
CA THR A 205 -15.91 -12.14 16.13
C THR A 205 -15.93 -12.60 14.68
N SER A 206 -15.62 -11.70 13.73
CA SER A 206 -15.52 -12.07 12.31
C SER A 206 -14.40 -13.06 12.04
N MET A 207 -13.25 -12.88 12.66
CA MET A 207 -12.11 -13.80 12.54
C MET A 207 -12.48 -15.18 13.09
N GLU A 208 -13.04 -15.25 14.29
CA GLU A 208 -13.46 -16.50 14.92
C GLU A 208 -14.44 -17.29 14.03
N GLN A 209 -15.51 -16.64 13.56
CA GLN A 209 -16.51 -17.30 12.71
C GLN A 209 -15.93 -17.74 11.37
N THR A 210 -15.10 -16.90 10.74
CA THR A 210 -14.45 -17.23 9.47
C THR A 210 -13.52 -18.45 9.61
N LEU A 211 -12.73 -18.50 10.68
CA LEU A 211 -11.86 -19.65 10.95
C LEU A 211 -12.67 -20.92 11.27
N ALA A 212 -13.81 -20.80 11.96
CA ALA A 212 -14.72 -21.92 12.18
C ALA A 212 -15.31 -22.45 10.87
N TRP A 213 -15.67 -21.57 9.93
CA TRP A 213 -16.14 -21.97 8.60
C TRP A 213 -15.06 -22.73 7.83
N PHE A 214 -13.82 -22.24 7.86
CA PHE A 214 -12.68 -22.91 7.22
C PHE A 214 -12.39 -24.27 7.86
N ASP A 215 -12.40 -24.36 9.18
CA ASP A 215 -12.22 -25.63 9.90
C ASP A 215 -13.27 -26.66 9.49
N GLN A 216 -14.54 -26.27 9.48
CA GLN A 216 -15.66 -27.14 9.14
C GLN A 216 -15.59 -27.58 7.67
N TYR A 217 -15.34 -26.66 6.75
CA TYR A 217 -15.27 -26.98 5.32
C TYR A 217 -14.06 -27.85 4.98
N LEU A 218 -12.86 -27.47 5.42
CA LEU A 218 -11.62 -28.20 5.09
C LEU A 218 -11.57 -29.60 5.71
N ALA A 219 -12.36 -29.88 6.75
CA ALA A 219 -12.53 -31.22 7.31
C ALA A 219 -13.08 -32.22 6.29
N GLY A 220 -13.99 -31.77 5.42
CA GLY A 220 -14.68 -32.60 4.42
C GLY A 220 -14.05 -32.59 3.03
N HIS A 221 -13.07 -31.70 2.79
CA HIS A 221 -12.55 -31.40 1.45
C HIS A 221 -11.02 -31.54 1.38
N PRO A 222 -10.47 -32.77 1.46
CA PRO A 222 -9.01 -33.01 1.42
C PRO A 222 -8.37 -32.65 0.06
N GLU A 223 -9.15 -32.53 -1.00
CA GLU A 223 -8.76 -32.08 -2.35
C GLU A 223 -8.62 -30.56 -2.47
N VAL A 224 -9.05 -29.81 -1.44
CA VAL A 224 -8.90 -28.36 -1.33
C VAL A 224 -7.75 -28.05 -0.39
N GLN A 225 -7.00 -26.99 -0.72
CA GLN A 225 -6.06 -26.34 0.18
C GLN A 225 -6.35 -24.84 0.25
N LEU A 226 -6.32 -24.27 1.46
CA LEU A 226 -6.60 -22.86 1.69
C LEU A 226 -5.34 -22.16 2.19
N VAL A 227 -4.96 -21.09 1.49
CA VAL A 227 -3.92 -20.15 1.92
C VAL A 227 -4.59 -18.94 2.54
N TYR A 228 -4.34 -18.74 3.83
CA TYR A 228 -4.72 -17.57 4.59
C TYR A 228 -3.62 -16.51 4.47
N ARG A 229 -3.92 -15.40 3.78
CA ARG A 229 -3.02 -14.26 3.58
C ARG A 229 -3.39 -13.12 4.52
N ARG A 230 -2.57 -12.95 5.56
CA ARG A 230 -2.66 -11.84 6.51
C ARG A 230 -2.40 -10.50 5.86
N HIS A 231 -3.16 -9.49 6.27
CA HIS A 231 -2.80 -8.10 6.02
C HIS A 231 -1.47 -7.77 6.74
N PRO A 232 -0.61 -6.87 6.21
CA PRO A 232 0.65 -6.50 6.87
C PRO A 232 0.51 -5.95 8.30
N SER A 233 -0.66 -5.44 8.68
CA SER A 233 -0.96 -5.00 10.06
C SER A 233 -1.56 -6.10 10.95
N GLU A 234 -1.90 -7.27 10.39
CA GLU A 234 -2.44 -8.39 11.15
C GLU A 234 -1.31 -9.24 11.73
N TRP A 235 -1.26 -9.30 13.05
CA TRP A 235 -0.23 -10.05 13.78
C TRP A 235 -0.54 -11.55 13.76
N ASN A 236 0.41 -12.37 14.21
CA ASN A 236 0.12 -13.80 14.33
C ASN A 236 -0.83 -14.01 15.49
N SER A 237 -1.74 -14.99 15.39
CA SER A 237 -2.67 -15.30 16.47
C SER A 237 -2.65 -16.78 16.82
N PRO A 238 -2.86 -17.14 18.10
CA PRO A 238 -2.96 -18.54 18.52
C PRO A 238 -4.07 -19.31 17.77
N ALA A 239 -5.14 -18.63 17.37
CA ALA A 239 -6.24 -19.24 16.62
C ALA A 239 -5.79 -19.70 15.21
N LEU A 240 -4.98 -18.89 14.52
CA LEU A 240 -4.40 -19.25 13.23
C LEU A 240 -3.43 -20.42 13.34
N GLU A 241 -2.57 -20.40 14.35
CA GLU A 241 -1.62 -21.50 14.61
C GLU A 241 -2.36 -22.80 14.93
N ALA A 242 -3.38 -22.74 15.79
CA ALA A 242 -4.18 -23.91 16.16
C ALA A 242 -4.89 -24.52 14.95
N LEU A 243 -5.48 -23.70 14.06
CA LEU A 243 -6.13 -24.20 12.85
C LEU A 243 -5.11 -24.80 11.87
N ALA A 244 -3.96 -24.17 11.67
CA ALA A 244 -2.89 -24.68 10.82
C ALA A 244 -2.30 -26.01 11.32
N GLN A 245 -2.23 -26.21 12.64
CA GLN A 245 -1.84 -27.49 13.24
C GLN A 245 -2.92 -28.56 13.06
N LYS A 246 -4.20 -28.17 13.21
CA LYS A 246 -5.35 -29.08 13.10
C LYS A 246 -5.62 -29.52 11.66
N ARG A 247 -5.38 -28.65 10.67
CA ARG A 247 -5.73 -28.86 9.26
C ARG A 247 -4.50 -28.72 8.36
N PRO A 248 -3.89 -29.84 7.91
CA PRO A 248 -2.73 -29.80 7.01
C PRO A 248 -2.97 -29.07 5.68
N ASN A 249 -4.23 -28.97 5.26
CA ASN A 249 -4.68 -28.24 4.07
C ASN A 249 -5.07 -26.77 4.35
N PHE A 250 -4.82 -26.25 5.56
CA PHE A 250 -4.89 -24.83 5.88
C PHE A 250 -3.47 -24.29 6.12
N ARG A 251 -3.06 -23.26 5.37
CA ARG A 251 -1.72 -22.67 5.49
C ARG A 251 -1.80 -21.17 5.68
N VAL A 252 -1.06 -20.65 6.65
CA VAL A 252 -0.88 -19.19 6.83
C VAL A 252 0.43 -18.80 6.19
N ILE A 253 0.39 -18.07 5.08
CA ILE A 253 1.61 -17.72 4.31
C ILE A 253 1.70 -16.21 4.13
N PHE A 254 2.82 -15.64 4.59
CA PHE A 254 3.10 -14.20 4.46
C PHE A 254 4.09 -13.87 3.33
N ALA A 255 4.82 -14.87 2.83
CA ALA A 255 5.74 -14.69 1.72
C ALA A 255 5.02 -14.33 0.41
N ASP A 256 5.78 -13.72 -0.50
CA ASP A 256 5.33 -13.17 -1.79
C ASP A 256 4.29 -12.02 -1.66
N SER A 257 3.97 -11.37 -2.78
CA SER A 257 2.94 -10.32 -2.80
C SER A 257 1.54 -10.93 -2.85
N VAL A 258 0.53 -10.18 -2.41
CA VAL A 258 -0.86 -10.64 -2.51
C VAL A 258 -1.28 -10.83 -3.98
N LYS A 259 -0.75 -10.02 -4.91
CA LYS A 259 -0.93 -10.19 -6.37
C LYS A 259 -0.44 -11.55 -6.86
N GLN A 260 0.73 -12.00 -6.39
CA GLN A 260 1.26 -13.33 -6.71
C GLN A 260 0.29 -14.45 -6.32
N TRP A 261 -0.32 -14.35 -5.13
CA TRP A 261 -1.31 -15.31 -4.67
C TRP A 261 -2.64 -15.20 -5.42
N ILE A 262 -3.12 -13.99 -5.71
CA ILE A 262 -4.33 -13.74 -6.50
C ILE A 262 -4.22 -14.40 -7.88
N VAL A 263 -3.11 -14.19 -8.59
CA VAL A 263 -2.89 -14.77 -9.93
C VAL A 263 -2.86 -16.29 -9.90
N ALA A 264 -2.36 -16.91 -8.82
CA ALA A 264 -2.25 -18.36 -8.68
C ALA A 264 -3.52 -19.07 -8.17
N ALA A 265 -4.37 -18.39 -7.40
CA ALA A 265 -5.51 -19.01 -6.71
C ALA A 265 -6.63 -19.47 -7.65
N ASP A 266 -7.23 -20.62 -7.41
CA ASP A 266 -8.41 -21.06 -8.19
C ASP A 266 -9.70 -20.40 -7.68
N GLN A 267 -9.71 -19.95 -6.43
CA GLN A 267 -10.86 -19.29 -5.83
C GLN A 267 -10.40 -18.33 -4.74
N ILE A 268 -11.06 -17.16 -4.67
CA ILE A 268 -10.66 -16.08 -3.77
C ILE A 268 -11.82 -15.70 -2.86
N PHE A 269 -11.53 -15.64 -1.57
CA PHE A 269 -12.39 -15.09 -0.54
C PHE A 269 -11.69 -13.90 0.11
N ILE A 270 -12.46 -12.89 0.49
CA ILE A 270 -11.93 -11.64 1.05
C ILE A 270 -12.87 -11.12 2.13
N TRP A 271 -12.33 -10.54 3.20
CA TRP A 271 -13.15 -9.84 4.19
C TRP A 271 -13.30 -8.37 3.82
N MET A 272 -12.31 -7.55 4.13
CA MET A 272 -12.28 -6.13 3.84
C MET A 272 -10.87 -5.71 3.48
N SER A 273 -10.51 -5.69 2.19
CA SER A 273 -9.17 -5.29 1.76
C SER A 273 -9.19 -4.53 0.44
N THR A 274 -8.27 -3.58 0.26
CA THR A 274 -8.05 -2.90 -1.02
C THR A 274 -7.57 -3.85 -2.11
N ALA A 275 -7.07 -5.05 -1.74
CA ALA A 275 -6.72 -6.11 -2.68
C ALA A 275 -7.89 -6.61 -3.54
N ILE A 276 -9.14 -6.26 -3.20
CA ILE A 276 -10.28 -6.52 -4.10
C ILE A 276 -10.09 -5.86 -5.48
N ALA A 277 -9.44 -4.70 -5.52
CA ALA A 277 -9.04 -4.08 -6.78
C ALA A 277 -8.04 -4.95 -7.54
N GLU A 278 -7.07 -5.54 -6.86
CA GLU A 278 -6.09 -6.44 -7.47
C GLU A 278 -6.77 -7.71 -8.02
N VAL A 279 -7.78 -8.25 -7.36
CA VAL A 279 -8.57 -9.39 -7.89
C VAL A 279 -9.24 -9.01 -9.20
N TYR A 280 -9.91 -7.85 -9.25
CA TYR A 280 -10.59 -7.35 -10.44
C TYR A 280 -9.62 -7.11 -11.61
N PHE A 281 -8.48 -6.47 -11.34
CA PHE A 281 -7.47 -6.18 -12.36
C PHE A 281 -6.76 -7.45 -12.84
N ALA A 282 -6.67 -8.50 -12.02
CA ALA A 282 -6.21 -9.82 -12.43
C ALA A 282 -7.20 -10.56 -13.34
N GLY A 283 -8.40 -10.02 -13.56
CA GLY A 283 -9.47 -10.66 -14.33
C GLY A 283 -10.11 -11.85 -13.62
N LYS A 284 -10.04 -11.87 -12.28
CA LYS A 284 -10.62 -12.93 -11.44
C LYS A 284 -11.86 -12.45 -10.72
N SER A 285 -12.63 -13.42 -10.21
CA SER A 285 -13.72 -13.18 -9.29
C SER A 285 -13.32 -13.48 -7.85
N CYS A 286 -14.11 -12.98 -6.90
CA CYS A 286 -13.99 -13.32 -5.50
C CYS A 286 -15.35 -13.29 -4.81
N ARG A 287 -15.38 -13.74 -3.56
CA ARG A 287 -16.57 -13.66 -2.71
C ARG A 287 -16.20 -12.95 -1.42
N ILE A 288 -17.02 -11.98 -1.04
CA ILE A 288 -16.82 -11.24 0.20
C ILE A 288 -17.43 -12.03 1.33
N LEU A 289 -16.65 -12.33 2.37
CA LEU A 289 -17.15 -12.92 3.60
C LEU A 289 -17.42 -11.79 4.59
N ARG A 290 -18.61 -11.74 5.17
CA ARG A 290 -19.06 -10.77 6.18
C ARG A 290 -19.87 -11.52 7.25
N PRO A 291 -19.24 -12.44 8.02
CA PRO A 291 -19.94 -13.16 9.10
C PRO A 291 -20.57 -12.21 10.13
N VAL A 292 -19.93 -11.05 10.35
CA VAL A 292 -20.47 -9.95 11.15
C VAL A 292 -20.50 -8.70 10.27
N PRO A 293 -21.56 -7.88 10.35
CA PRO A 293 -21.59 -6.57 9.71
C PRO A 293 -20.44 -5.69 10.18
N ILE A 294 -19.92 -4.84 9.28
CA ILE A 294 -18.92 -3.84 9.62
C ILE A 294 -19.61 -2.51 9.82
N GLU A 295 -19.17 -1.77 10.83
CA GLU A 295 -19.66 -0.43 11.12
C GLU A 295 -19.30 0.52 9.96
N HIS A 296 -20.22 1.40 9.59
CA HIS A 296 -20.12 2.18 8.35
C HIS A 296 -18.87 3.07 8.29
N GLU A 297 -18.44 3.58 9.44
CA GLU A 297 -17.26 4.43 9.61
C GLU A 297 -15.97 3.74 9.16
N TYR A 298 -15.95 2.40 9.16
CA TYR A 298 -14.79 1.58 8.83
C TYR A 298 -14.93 0.81 7.52
N ASP A 299 -16.13 0.76 6.91
CA ASP A 299 -16.35 0.05 5.65
C ASP A 299 -15.97 0.92 4.45
N PRO A 300 -14.92 0.58 3.67
CA PRO A 300 -14.49 1.43 2.57
C PRO A 300 -15.56 1.57 1.50
N VAL A 301 -15.68 2.77 0.93
CA VAL A 301 -16.72 3.14 -0.06
C VAL A 301 -16.79 2.23 -1.29
N ILE A 302 -15.72 1.50 -1.61
CA ILE A 302 -15.69 0.52 -2.71
C ILE A 302 -16.56 -0.71 -2.44
N TYR A 303 -16.78 -1.06 -1.17
CA TYR A 303 -17.61 -2.18 -0.75
C TYR A 303 -19.10 -1.81 -0.66
N LYS A 304 -19.46 -0.54 -0.83
CA LYS A 304 -20.84 -0.07 -0.74
C LYS A 304 -21.72 -0.76 -1.79
N GLY A 305 -22.72 -1.50 -1.29
CA GLY A 305 -23.65 -2.27 -2.13
C GLY A 305 -23.07 -3.56 -2.71
N ALA A 306 -21.95 -4.05 -2.18
CA ALA A 306 -21.34 -5.28 -2.63
C ALA A 306 -22.08 -6.54 -2.12
N ASP A 307 -22.09 -7.58 -2.95
CA ASP A 307 -22.61 -8.90 -2.57
C ASP A 307 -21.67 -9.58 -1.59
N HIS A 308 -22.22 -10.10 -0.48
CA HIS A 308 -21.45 -10.73 0.58
C HIS A 308 -22.15 -11.95 1.19
N ILE A 309 -21.34 -12.85 1.74
CA ILE A 309 -21.74 -14.09 2.38
C ILE A 309 -21.67 -13.92 3.89
N THR A 310 -22.78 -14.20 4.58
CA THR A 310 -22.94 -13.96 6.02
C THR A 310 -23.06 -15.25 6.84
N ASP A 311 -23.18 -16.42 6.20
CA ASP A 311 -23.32 -17.70 6.89
C ASP A 311 -22.50 -18.82 6.24
N TYR A 312 -22.31 -19.90 7.01
CA TYR A 312 -21.54 -21.06 6.61
C TYR A 312 -22.12 -21.79 5.40
N ALA A 313 -23.45 -21.92 5.30
CA ALA A 313 -24.06 -22.70 4.23
C ALA A 313 -23.83 -22.02 2.87
N ALA A 314 -23.99 -20.71 2.83
CA ALA A 314 -23.65 -19.89 1.67
C ALA A 314 -22.14 -19.93 1.37
N PHE A 315 -21.27 -19.90 2.37
CA PHE A 315 -19.83 -20.07 2.18
C PHE A 315 -19.47 -21.44 1.57
N ALA A 316 -20.00 -22.52 2.11
CA ALA A 316 -19.73 -23.87 1.61
C ALA A 316 -20.22 -24.03 0.16
N ALA A 317 -21.45 -23.61 -0.12
CA ALA A 317 -22.00 -23.63 -1.48
C ALA A 317 -21.15 -22.79 -2.45
N ALA A 318 -20.67 -21.64 -2.00
CA ALA A 318 -19.74 -20.81 -2.75
C ALA A 318 -18.40 -21.52 -3.01
N ALA A 319 -17.83 -22.16 -2.00
CA ALA A 319 -16.56 -22.88 -2.06
C ALA A 319 -16.61 -24.09 -3.00
N ASP A 320 -17.76 -24.75 -3.12
CA ASP A 320 -17.98 -25.85 -4.06
C ASP A 320 -18.24 -25.38 -5.50
N ALA A 321 -18.76 -24.16 -5.66
CA ALA A 321 -19.08 -23.62 -6.96
C ALA A 321 -17.83 -23.32 -7.82
N PRO A 322 -17.93 -23.42 -9.15
CA PRO A 322 -16.90 -22.97 -10.08
C PRO A 322 -16.57 -21.48 -9.91
N ASP A 323 -15.38 -21.07 -10.37
CA ASP A 323 -14.94 -19.67 -10.41
C ASP A 323 -15.57 -18.90 -11.60
N SER A 324 -16.89 -18.93 -11.68
CA SER A 324 -17.69 -18.21 -12.68
C SER A 324 -18.68 -17.24 -12.04
N ALA A 325 -18.57 -17.03 -10.73
CA ALA A 325 -19.42 -16.07 -10.02
C ALA A 325 -19.15 -14.65 -10.53
N PRO A 326 -20.17 -13.78 -10.66
CA PRO A 326 -19.95 -12.39 -10.97
C PRO A 326 -19.06 -11.74 -9.90
N PHE A 327 -18.28 -10.75 -10.30
CA PHE A 327 -17.50 -9.97 -9.35
C PHE A 327 -18.46 -9.26 -8.38
N PRO A 328 -18.19 -9.24 -7.06
CA PRO A 328 -19.19 -8.83 -6.06
C PRO A 328 -19.41 -7.31 -6.00
N ILE A 329 -18.65 -6.53 -6.76
CA ILE A 329 -18.72 -5.06 -6.84
C ILE A 329 -19.03 -4.66 -8.28
N ALA A 330 -19.97 -3.74 -8.46
CA ALA A 330 -20.29 -3.19 -9.77
C ALA A 330 -19.06 -2.58 -10.46
N LYS A 331 -18.92 -2.84 -11.76
CA LYS A 331 -17.79 -2.39 -12.57
C LYS A 331 -17.57 -0.87 -12.46
N GLU A 332 -18.65 -0.10 -12.48
CA GLU A 332 -18.64 1.36 -12.45
C GLU A 332 -18.18 1.92 -11.09
N VAL A 333 -18.28 1.12 -10.02
CA VAL A 333 -17.75 1.47 -8.71
C VAL A 333 -16.24 1.27 -8.69
N ILE A 334 -15.78 0.06 -9.02
CA ILE A 334 -14.35 -0.26 -8.98
C ILE A 334 -13.54 0.58 -9.98
N GLU A 335 -14.01 0.73 -11.22
CA GLU A 335 -13.33 1.54 -12.23
C GLU A 335 -13.45 3.05 -11.96
N GLY A 336 -14.44 3.46 -11.16
CA GLY A 336 -14.56 4.83 -10.69
C GLY A 336 -13.43 5.24 -9.74
N TYR A 337 -12.96 4.31 -8.90
CA TYR A 337 -11.81 4.51 -7.99
C TYR A 337 -10.47 4.10 -8.60
N PHE A 338 -10.47 3.13 -9.52
CA PHE A 338 -9.28 2.62 -10.20
C PHE A 338 -9.46 2.66 -11.71
N ASP A 339 -8.95 3.72 -12.34
CA ASP A 339 -9.07 3.89 -13.78
C ASP A 339 -8.41 2.75 -14.55
N ARG A 340 -9.23 2.04 -15.36
CA ARG A 340 -8.84 0.91 -16.20
C ARG A 340 -8.75 1.32 -17.67
N SER A 341 -7.87 2.27 -17.98
CA SER A 341 -7.57 2.65 -19.36
C SER A 341 -6.73 1.60 -20.11
N ASP A 342 -6.84 1.59 -21.43
CA ASP A 342 -5.98 0.79 -22.31
C ASP A 342 -4.50 1.16 -22.17
N THR A 343 -4.18 2.42 -21.86
CA THR A 343 -2.79 2.82 -21.59
C THR A 343 -2.42 2.48 -20.14
N PRO A 344 -1.33 1.74 -19.89
CA PRO A 344 -0.87 1.44 -18.53
C PRO A 344 -0.68 2.69 -17.66
N ALA A 345 -0.96 2.59 -16.37
CA ALA A 345 -0.87 3.69 -15.43
C ALA A 345 0.57 4.23 -15.28
N TYR A 346 1.59 3.39 -15.37
CA TYR A 346 3.00 3.78 -15.30
C TYR A 346 3.41 4.67 -16.48
N VAL A 347 2.86 4.41 -17.67
CA VAL A 347 3.08 5.23 -18.88
C VAL A 347 2.41 6.59 -18.70
N ARG A 348 1.15 6.61 -18.27
CA ARG A 348 0.41 7.87 -18.03
C ARG A 348 1.03 8.70 -16.90
N MET A 349 1.54 8.03 -15.86
CA MET A 349 2.30 8.67 -14.79
C MET A 349 3.60 9.26 -15.34
N ALA A 350 4.33 8.53 -16.19
CA ALA A 350 5.53 9.06 -16.84
C ALA A 350 5.21 10.25 -17.77
N ASP A 351 4.09 10.22 -18.50
CA ASP A 351 3.61 11.35 -19.31
C ASP A 351 3.33 12.58 -18.45
N LEU A 352 2.66 12.40 -17.30
CA LEU A 352 2.43 13.47 -16.34
C LEU A 352 3.74 14.04 -15.79
N LEU A 353 4.68 13.17 -15.41
CA LEU A 353 5.97 13.60 -14.88
C LEU A 353 6.79 14.35 -15.92
N GLU A 354 6.74 13.90 -17.17
CA GLU A 354 7.37 14.58 -18.30
C GLU A 354 6.74 15.95 -18.58
N ASP A 355 5.40 16.06 -18.51
CA ASP A 355 4.68 17.35 -18.61
C ASP A 355 5.12 18.31 -17.50
N VAL A 356 5.11 17.85 -16.25
CA VAL A 356 5.57 18.63 -15.09
C VAL A 356 7.03 19.05 -15.27
N TYR A 357 7.87 18.18 -15.82
CA TYR A 357 9.28 18.48 -16.09
C TYR A 357 9.46 19.57 -17.16
N LYS A 358 8.73 19.48 -18.29
CA LYS A 358 8.91 20.36 -19.45
C LYS A 358 8.24 21.73 -19.28
N ASN A 359 7.11 21.78 -18.59
CA ASN A 359 6.28 22.99 -18.52
C ASN A 359 6.53 23.81 -17.24
N PRO A 360 6.10 25.08 -17.18
CA PRO A 360 6.11 25.85 -15.94
C PRO A 360 5.32 25.13 -14.83
N PRO A 361 5.65 25.35 -13.54
CA PRO A 361 4.87 24.80 -12.43
C PRO A 361 3.39 25.13 -12.54
N ARG A 362 2.52 24.14 -12.32
CA ARG A 362 1.05 24.32 -12.35
C ARG A 362 0.57 25.29 -11.25
N ASP A 363 1.32 25.35 -10.15
CA ASP A 363 1.07 26.23 -9.02
C ASP A 363 2.38 26.48 -8.24
N GLN A 364 2.29 27.21 -7.12
CA GLN A 364 3.43 27.65 -6.31
C GLN A 364 3.33 27.12 -4.87
N PRO A 365 3.72 25.85 -4.61
CA PRO A 365 3.63 25.25 -3.27
C PRO A 365 4.52 25.93 -2.22
N PHE A 366 5.49 26.76 -2.63
CA PHE A 366 6.32 27.56 -1.74
C PHE A 366 5.88 29.03 -1.59
N SER A 367 4.70 29.41 -2.11
CA SER A 367 4.18 30.76 -1.91
C SER A 367 3.75 30.99 -0.46
N PRO A 368 3.65 32.25 0.01
CA PRO A 368 2.99 32.57 1.27
C PRO A 368 1.57 31.94 1.36
N PRO A 369 1.08 31.59 2.57
CA PRO A 369 1.68 31.85 3.88
C PRO A 369 2.75 30.84 4.34
N PHE A 370 2.98 29.75 3.58
CA PHE A 370 3.97 28.74 3.94
C PHE A 370 5.38 29.35 4.06
N ARG A 371 6.08 28.99 5.13
CA ARG A 371 7.45 29.43 5.43
C ARG A 371 8.32 28.19 5.65
N PRO A 372 9.09 27.76 4.64
CA PRO A 372 9.92 26.57 4.78
C PRO A 372 11.03 26.82 5.80
N HIS A 373 11.42 25.78 6.52
CA HIS A 373 12.50 25.84 7.50
C HIS A 373 13.34 24.57 7.48
N PHE A 374 14.65 24.73 7.60
CA PHE A 374 15.56 23.58 7.56
C PHE A 374 15.60 22.91 8.92
N ASN A 375 15.26 21.62 8.98
CA ASN A 375 15.28 20.85 10.22
C ASN A 375 16.68 20.26 10.47
N LEU A 376 17.56 21.08 11.08
CA LEU A 376 18.93 20.67 11.42
C LEU A 376 18.96 19.49 12.40
N LEU A 377 18.02 19.43 13.34
CA LEU A 377 17.91 18.33 14.29
C LEU A 377 17.64 17.01 13.56
N LYS A 378 16.65 16.98 12.67
CA LYS A 378 16.34 15.81 11.84
C LYS A 378 17.53 15.43 10.97
N PHE A 379 18.22 16.41 10.36
CA PHE A 379 19.43 16.17 9.57
C PHE A 379 20.50 15.42 10.37
N CYS A 380 20.83 15.90 11.58
CA CYS A 380 21.83 15.27 12.45
C CYS A 380 21.36 13.93 13.03
N ALA A 381 20.10 13.84 13.45
CA ALA A 381 19.51 12.63 14.02
C ALA A 381 19.54 11.48 13.01
N LEU A 382 19.16 11.73 11.74
CA LEU A 382 19.20 10.69 10.70
C LEU A 382 20.62 10.16 10.48
N ILE A 383 21.65 11.01 10.53
CA ILE A 383 23.05 10.56 10.44
C ILE A 383 23.38 9.60 11.60
N GLY A 384 23.04 9.99 12.84
CA GLY A 384 23.27 9.18 14.04
C GLY A 384 22.55 7.83 14.00
N VAL A 385 21.26 7.82 13.69
CA VAL A 385 20.45 6.58 13.66
C VAL A 385 20.92 5.65 12.53
N HIS A 386 21.32 6.18 11.37
CA HIS A 386 21.90 5.33 10.31
C HIS A 386 23.24 4.72 10.71
N MET A 387 24.08 5.43 11.49
CA MET A 387 25.30 4.85 12.04
C MET A 387 24.97 3.72 13.02
N MET A 388 23.98 3.91 13.89
CA MET A 388 23.48 2.86 14.79
C MET A 388 22.96 1.64 14.02
N TYR A 389 22.17 1.86 12.97
CA TYR A 389 21.66 0.80 12.09
C TYR A 389 22.80 0.01 11.44
N ALA A 390 23.80 0.71 10.87
CA ALA A 390 24.94 0.09 10.22
C ALA A 390 25.78 -0.81 11.15
N VAL A 391 25.86 -0.49 12.44
CA VAL A 391 26.58 -1.28 13.45
C VAL A 391 25.66 -2.19 14.29
N LYS A 392 24.37 -2.30 13.91
CA LYS A 392 23.34 -3.08 14.63
C LYS A 392 23.21 -2.70 16.11
N PHE A 393 23.41 -1.42 16.43
CA PHE A 393 23.20 -0.89 17.77
C PHE A 393 21.72 -0.52 17.95
N ASP A 394 21.05 -1.18 18.89
CA ASP A 394 19.66 -0.91 19.26
C ASP A 394 19.57 0.39 20.09
N PRO A 395 18.90 1.45 19.60
CA PRO A 395 18.77 2.71 20.32
C PRO A 395 18.04 2.58 21.67
N ALA A 396 17.23 1.54 21.89
CA ALA A 396 16.54 1.31 23.17
C ALA A 396 17.53 1.13 24.33
N ARG A 397 18.78 0.73 24.06
CA ARG A 397 19.85 0.64 25.06
C ARG A 397 20.22 1.99 25.69
N LEU A 398 19.84 3.10 25.06
CA LEU A 398 20.06 4.45 25.58
C LEU A 398 18.91 4.94 26.48
N ALA A 399 17.85 4.15 26.68
CA ALA A 399 16.66 4.59 27.42
C ALA A 399 16.99 5.00 28.88
N GLY A 400 17.97 4.35 29.51
CA GLY A 400 18.41 4.70 30.87
C GLY A 400 19.22 6.00 30.98
N VAL A 401 19.75 6.52 29.87
CA VAL A 401 20.60 7.74 29.85
C VAL A 401 19.89 8.92 29.19
N ALA A 402 19.18 8.66 28.09
CA ALA A 402 18.50 9.66 27.29
C ALA A 402 17.16 9.11 26.75
N PRO A 403 16.14 8.96 27.60
CA PRO A 403 14.88 8.27 27.25
C PRO A 403 14.17 8.88 26.04
N GLY A 404 14.05 10.22 25.98
CA GLY A 404 13.41 10.89 24.85
C GLY A 404 14.15 10.71 23.51
N PHE A 405 15.48 10.69 23.55
CA PHE A 405 16.28 10.39 22.36
C PHE A 405 16.17 8.92 21.97
N ALA A 406 16.18 8.00 22.95
CA ALA A 406 16.04 6.56 22.70
C ALA A 406 14.72 6.22 22.03
N ASP A 407 13.59 6.79 22.49
CA ASP A 407 12.28 6.59 21.84
C ASP A 407 12.28 7.12 20.39
N MET A 408 12.69 8.37 20.19
CA MET A 408 12.80 8.97 18.85
C MET A 408 13.69 8.14 17.91
N ALA A 409 14.88 7.76 18.38
CA ALA A 409 15.85 7.00 17.60
C ALA A 409 15.34 5.58 17.30
N SER A 410 14.66 4.93 18.25
CA SER A 410 14.07 3.59 18.05
C SER A 410 12.96 3.63 16.99
N ARG A 411 12.11 4.65 17.00
CA ARG A 411 11.08 4.84 15.95
C ARG A 411 11.72 4.98 14.57
N ILE A 412 12.70 5.88 14.42
CA ILE A 412 13.41 6.09 13.15
C ILE A 412 14.14 4.82 12.71
N TYR A 413 14.80 4.11 13.64
CA TYR A 413 15.47 2.85 13.37
C TYR A 413 14.51 1.81 12.81
N GLY A 414 13.33 1.64 13.44
CA GLY A 414 12.30 0.74 12.96
C GLY A 414 11.78 1.09 11.57
N TYR A 415 11.65 2.39 11.24
CA TYR A 415 11.31 2.80 9.87
C TYR A 415 12.43 2.51 8.86
N ILE A 416 13.70 2.74 9.23
CA ILE A 416 14.85 2.41 8.38
C ILE A 416 14.87 0.91 8.09
N ASP A 417 14.64 0.09 9.11
CA ASP A 417 14.64 -1.36 8.99
C ASP A 417 13.51 -1.85 8.07
N LYS A 418 12.27 -1.38 8.28
CA LYS A 418 11.10 -1.70 7.44
C LYS A 418 11.25 -1.24 5.99
N ALA A 419 12.07 -0.22 5.75
CA ALA A 419 12.31 0.34 4.43
C ALA A 419 13.67 -0.08 3.85
N HIS A 420 14.40 -0.96 4.53
CA HIS A 420 15.66 -1.50 4.06
C HIS A 420 15.42 -2.45 2.89
N ILE A 421 16.26 -2.32 1.86
CA ILE A 421 16.38 -3.27 0.77
C ILE A 421 17.86 -3.41 0.46
N SER A 422 18.34 -4.65 0.31
CA SER A 422 19.72 -4.90 -0.07
C SER A 422 19.97 -4.45 -1.51
N LYS A 423 21.24 -4.22 -1.87
CA LYS A 423 21.58 -3.84 -3.26
C LYS A 423 21.28 -4.98 -4.22
N GLU A 424 21.46 -6.21 -3.76
CA GLU A 424 21.23 -7.45 -4.48
C GLU A 424 19.74 -7.61 -4.80
N GLU A 425 18.85 -7.44 -3.80
CA GLU A 425 17.40 -7.47 -4.00
C GLU A 425 16.92 -6.35 -4.92
N ALA A 426 17.39 -5.12 -4.70
CA ALA A 426 17.03 -3.98 -5.55
C ALA A 426 17.43 -4.23 -7.01
N ARG A 427 18.64 -4.75 -7.25
CA ARG A 427 19.13 -5.10 -8.59
C ARG A 427 18.31 -6.24 -9.21
N ALA A 428 17.97 -7.27 -8.45
CA ALA A 428 17.14 -8.37 -8.94
C ALA A 428 15.74 -7.88 -9.36
N MET A 429 15.13 -6.97 -8.59
CA MET A 429 13.86 -6.35 -8.94
C MET A 429 13.98 -5.48 -10.20
N GLU A 430 15.04 -4.68 -10.32
CA GLU A 430 15.34 -3.88 -11.52
C GLU A 430 15.48 -4.75 -12.77
N GLU A 431 16.29 -5.82 -12.69
CA GLU A 431 16.52 -6.76 -13.80
C GLU A 431 15.25 -7.52 -14.18
N LYS A 432 14.37 -7.80 -13.22
CA LYS A 432 13.06 -8.41 -13.47
C LYS A 432 12.15 -7.43 -14.20
N ILE A 433 12.00 -6.20 -13.70
CA ILE A 433 11.10 -5.17 -14.26
C ILE A 433 11.55 -4.74 -15.66
N ALA A 434 12.85 -4.62 -15.91
CA ALA A 434 13.39 -4.21 -17.21
C ALA A 434 12.95 -5.12 -18.37
N ARG A 435 12.57 -6.37 -18.11
CA ARG A 435 12.06 -7.32 -19.13
C ARG A 435 10.65 -6.97 -19.61
N PHE A 436 9.92 -6.13 -18.86
CA PHE A 436 8.53 -5.75 -19.11
C PHE A 436 8.40 -4.27 -19.52
N VAL A 437 9.51 -3.54 -19.59
CA VAL A 437 9.56 -2.14 -20.03
C VAL A 437 10.31 -2.12 -21.35
N GLY A 438 9.57 -1.97 -22.45
CA GLY A 438 10.05 -2.09 -23.84
C GLY A 438 10.64 -0.83 -24.44
#